data_AF-A0A1Y3NST9-F1
#
_entry.id   AF-A0A1Y3NST9-F1
#
_cell.length_a   1.000
_cell.length_b   1.000
_cell.length_c   1.000
_cell.angle_alpha   90.00
_cell.angle_beta   90.00
_cell.angle_gamma   90.00
#
_symmetry.space_group_name_H-M   'P 1'
#
loop_
_entity.id
_entity.type
_entity.pdbx_description
1 polymer ?
#
loop_
_entity_poly.entity_id
_entity_poly.type
_entity_poly.pdbx_seq_one_letter_code
_entity_poly.pdbx_strand_id
1 'polypeptide(L)'
;MYKLFEKTSEISPNNDSLIIESCDKILHKSKKCYTRKCNNDNDCFSNNCYNNTCITNTAKPLYICKSKHGHFKCLKADQERCKHNTECYSSYFFKNKK
;
A
#
# COMPACT_ATOMS: atom_id res chain seq x y z
N MET A 1 14.05 -9.83 -45.91
CA MET A 1 13.94 -8.42 -45.49
C MET A 1 12.54 -8.23 -44.92
N TYR A 2 12.35 -8.48 -43.63
CA TYR A 2 11.05 -8.31 -42.97
C TYR A 2 11.11 -7.07 -42.10
N LYS A 3 10.34 -6.04 -42.46
CA LYS A 3 10.11 -4.86 -41.63
C LYS A 3 9.25 -5.27 -40.45
N LEU A 4 9.86 -5.38 -39.27
CA LEU A 4 9.14 -5.35 -38.00
C LEU A 4 8.65 -3.91 -37.82
N PHE A 5 7.34 -3.72 -37.87
CA PHE A 5 6.71 -2.49 -37.41
C PHE A 5 6.82 -2.46 -35.88
N GLU A 6 7.78 -1.69 -35.37
CA GLU A 6 7.79 -1.25 -33.98
C GLU A 6 6.61 -0.29 -33.80
N LYS A 7 5.48 -0.82 -33.30
CA LYS A 7 4.50 0.04 -32.65
C LYS A 7 4.99 0.24 -31.22
N THR A 8 5.89 1.20 -31.04
CA THR A 8 6.14 1.81 -29.73
C THR A 8 4.83 2.44 -29.29
N SER A 9 4.04 1.70 -28.52
CA SER A 9 2.98 2.32 -27.73
C SER A 9 3.70 3.22 -26.72
N GLU A 10 3.76 4.50 -27.04
CA GLU A 10 4.00 5.55 -26.07
C GLU A 10 3.02 5.31 -24.91
N ILE A 11 3.52 4.79 -23.79
CA ILE A 11 2.77 4.70 -22.54
C ILE A 11 2.67 6.14 -22.06
N SER A 12 1.63 6.84 -22.50
CA SER A 12 1.11 7.98 -21.76
C SER A 12 0.85 7.50 -20.33
N PRO A 13 1.40 8.15 -19.28
CA PRO A 13 1.08 7.80 -17.91
C PRO A 13 -0.38 8.20 -17.66
N ASN A 14 -1.32 7.32 -18.01
CA ASN A 14 -2.65 7.38 -17.43
C ASN A 14 -2.46 7.32 -15.91
N ASN A 15 -2.90 8.37 -15.22
CA ASN A 15 -2.82 8.53 -13.76
C ASN A 15 -3.68 7.50 -12.98
N ASP A 16 -4.03 6.36 -13.59
CA ASP A 16 -4.84 5.29 -13.02
C ASP A 16 -4.00 4.25 -12.26
N SER A 17 -2.82 4.65 -11.75
CA SER A 17 -2.01 3.76 -10.92
C SER A 17 -2.59 3.71 -9.51
N LEU A 18 -3.18 2.58 -9.15
CA LEU A 18 -3.68 2.28 -7.80
C LEU A 18 -2.61 2.61 -6.74
N ILE A 19 -2.99 3.35 -5.71
CA ILE A 19 -2.10 3.78 -4.62
C ILE A 19 -1.98 2.64 -3.61
N ILE A 20 -0.81 2.01 -3.58
CA ILE A 20 -0.52 0.86 -2.71
C ILE A 20 -0.19 1.32 -1.28
N GLU A 21 0.36 2.53 -1.13
CA GLU A 21 0.67 3.09 0.18
C GLU A 21 -0.60 3.31 1.00
N SER A 22 -0.53 3.09 2.31
CA SER A 22 -1.61 3.40 3.23
C SER A 22 -1.07 3.82 4.58
N CYS A 23 -1.72 4.78 5.22
CA CYS A 23 -1.35 5.32 6.52
C CYS A 23 -2.29 4.85 7.62
N ASP A 24 -1.79 4.67 8.84
CA ASP A 24 -2.69 4.58 10.00
C ASP A 24 -3.38 5.94 10.20
N LYS A 25 -4.69 5.90 10.46
CA LYS A 25 -5.53 7.11 10.58
C LYS A 25 -5.06 8.05 11.68
N ILE A 26 -4.53 7.53 12.79
CA ILE A 26 -4.03 8.33 13.93
C ILE A 26 -2.74 9.06 13.53
N LEU A 27 -1.85 8.37 12.80
CA LEU A 27 -0.62 8.98 12.30
C LEU A 27 -0.87 10.03 11.23
N HIS A 28 -1.86 9.80 10.34
CA HIS A 28 -2.30 10.82 9.40
C HIS A 28 -2.89 12.05 10.11
N LYS A 29 -3.80 11.86 11.09
CA LYS A 29 -4.37 12.97 11.88
C LYS A 29 -3.30 13.78 12.64
N SER A 30 -2.24 13.13 13.08
CA SER A 30 -1.09 13.78 13.72
C SER A 30 -0.04 14.31 12.74
N LYS A 31 -0.33 14.31 11.43
CA LYS A 31 0.55 14.84 10.37
C LYS A 31 1.90 14.11 10.25
N LYS A 32 1.96 12.85 10.69
CA LYS A 32 3.16 12.00 10.69
C LYS A 32 3.21 10.97 9.57
N CYS A 33 2.13 10.84 8.79
CA CYS A 33 2.06 9.89 7.68
C CYS A 33 1.27 10.50 6.52
N TYR A 34 1.78 10.31 5.30
CA TYR A 34 1.18 10.76 4.05
C TYR A 34 1.40 9.71 2.96
N THR A 35 0.52 9.71 1.98
CA THR A 35 0.62 8.90 0.76
C THR A 35 0.55 9.83 -0.45
N ARG A 36 0.66 9.26 -1.65
CA ARG A 36 0.10 9.92 -2.84
C ARG A 36 -1.36 10.32 -2.61
N LYS A 37 -1.78 11.42 -3.24
CA LYS A 37 -3.12 11.96 -3.06
C LYS A 37 -4.15 11.08 -3.76
N CYS A 38 -5.17 10.66 -3.01
CA CYS A 38 -6.37 10.03 -3.56
C CYS A 38 -7.49 11.05 -3.70
N ASN A 39 -8.38 10.83 -4.67
CA ASN A 39 -9.60 11.59 -4.89
C ASN A 39 -10.83 10.79 -4.43
N ASN A 40 -10.80 9.47 -4.59
CA ASN A 40 -11.86 8.56 -4.16
C ASN A 40 -11.29 7.24 -3.60
N ASP A 41 -12.13 6.40 -3.00
CA ASP A 41 -11.71 5.16 -2.36
C ASP A 41 -11.03 4.18 -3.33
N ASN A 42 -11.48 4.13 -4.58
CA ASN A 42 -10.95 3.19 -5.59
C ASN A 42 -9.54 3.57 -6.07
N ASP A 43 -9.09 4.79 -5.79
CA ASP A 43 -7.70 5.19 -6.04
C ASP A 43 -6.72 4.49 -5.08
N CYS A 44 -7.22 3.99 -3.93
CA CYS A 44 -6.42 3.33 -2.90
C CYS A 44 -6.55 1.81 -2.98
N PHE A 45 -5.44 1.09 -2.88
CA PHE A 45 -5.47 -0.37 -2.75
C PHE A 45 -6.23 -0.83 -1.50
N SER A 46 -6.15 -0.05 -0.41
CA SER A 46 -6.92 -0.28 0.82
C SER A 46 -8.42 -0.01 0.66
N ASN A 47 -8.83 0.58 -0.47
CA ASN A 47 -10.21 1.02 -0.74
C ASN A 47 -10.74 1.98 0.34
N ASN A 48 -9.90 2.93 0.76
CA ASN A 48 -10.22 3.88 1.83
C ASN A 48 -9.40 5.17 1.67
N CYS A 49 -9.99 6.17 1.03
CA CYS A 49 -9.44 7.50 0.87
C CYS A 49 -10.03 8.45 1.92
N TYR A 50 -9.18 9.03 2.76
CA TYR A 50 -9.58 9.97 3.80
C TYR A 50 -8.71 11.21 3.75
N ASN A 51 -9.32 12.38 3.57
CA ASN A 51 -8.63 13.67 3.44
C ASN A 51 -7.47 13.62 2.42
N ASN A 52 -7.76 13.10 1.23
CA ASN A 52 -6.80 12.90 0.15
C ASN A 52 -5.60 12.01 0.50
N THR A 53 -5.72 11.14 1.50
CA THR A 53 -4.66 10.18 1.89
C THR A 53 -5.26 8.79 1.98
N CYS A 54 -4.59 7.79 1.42
CA CYS A 54 -5.01 6.41 1.56
C CYS A 54 -4.75 5.93 2.99
N ILE A 55 -5.78 5.42 3.66
CA ILE A 55 -5.70 4.95 5.05
C ILE A 55 -5.85 3.44 5.07
N THR A 56 -5.19 2.80 6.03
CA THR A 56 -5.29 1.34 6.22
C THR A 56 -6.73 0.90 6.43
N ASN A 57 -7.05 -0.30 5.93
CA ASN A 57 -8.38 -0.89 6.01
C ASN A 57 -8.31 -2.22 6.74
N THR A 58 -8.81 -2.26 7.97
CA THR A 58 -8.77 -3.48 8.81
C THR A 58 -9.56 -4.65 8.22
N ALA A 59 -10.53 -4.39 7.34
CA ALA A 59 -11.27 -5.44 6.63
C ALA A 59 -10.51 -5.98 5.41
N LYS A 60 -9.56 -5.21 4.87
CA LYS A 60 -8.73 -5.55 3.71
C LYS A 60 -7.27 -5.11 3.94
N PRO A 61 -6.56 -5.71 4.91
CA PRO A 61 -5.20 -5.31 5.23
C PRO A 61 -4.23 -5.69 4.10
N LEU A 62 -3.24 -4.83 3.86
CA LEU A 62 -2.18 -5.10 2.89
C LEU A 62 -1.15 -6.09 3.48
N TYR A 63 -0.72 -7.06 2.67
CA TYR A 63 0.34 -8.01 3.02
C TYR A 63 1.50 -7.90 2.04
N ILE A 64 2.73 -7.98 2.59
CA ILE A 64 3.97 -8.05 1.84
C ILE A 64 4.56 -9.45 2.07
N CYS A 65 4.80 -10.16 0.98
CA CYS A 65 5.33 -11.52 0.99
C CYS A 65 6.82 -11.53 0.65
N LYS A 66 7.61 -12.31 1.41
CA LYS A 66 8.99 -12.65 1.05
C LYS A 66 9.10 -14.16 0.82
N SER A 67 9.91 -14.54 -0.15
CA SER A 67 10.31 -15.94 -0.34
C SER A 67 11.62 -16.21 0.40
N LYS A 68 11.68 -17.32 1.14
CA LYS A 68 12.92 -17.86 1.72
C LYS A 68 12.93 -19.36 1.49
N HIS A 69 13.89 -19.85 0.70
CA HIS A 69 14.04 -21.27 0.35
C HIS A 69 12.77 -21.91 -0.23
N GLY A 70 12.07 -21.21 -1.14
CA GLY A 70 10.84 -21.73 -1.76
C GLY A 70 9.58 -21.63 -0.89
N HIS A 71 9.71 -21.20 0.36
CA HIS A 71 8.57 -20.91 1.22
C HIS A 71 8.24 -19.42 1.21
N PHE A 72 6.96 -19.09 0.99
CA PHE A 72 6.47 -17.73 1.10
C PHE A 72 6.00 -17.45 2.53
N LYS A 73 6.48 -16.35 3.09
CA LYS A 73 5.95 -15.78 4.32
C LYS A 73 5.42 -14.39 4.04
N CYS A 74 4.12 -14.20 4.28
CA CYS A 74 3.43 -12.92 4.12
C CYS A 74 3.20 -12.30 5.49
N LEU A 75 3.52 -11.01 5.60
CA LEU A 75 3.39 -10.21 6.80
C LEU A 75 2.63 -8.93 6.44
N LYS A 76 1.88 -8.39 7.39
CA LYS A 76 1.16 -7.13 7.18
C LYS A 76 2.13 -6.01 6.84
N ALA A 77 1.76 -5.18 5.88
CA ALA A 77 2.54 -4.03 5.47
C ALA A 77 2.74 -3.03 6.61
N ASP A 78 3.69 -2.11 6.44
CA ASP A 78 3.89 -1.05 7.41
C ASP A 78 2.62 -0.20 7.55
N GLN A 79 2.39 0.39 8.74
CA GLN A 79 1.18 1.14 9.11
C GLN A 79 -0.09 0.29 9.33
N GLU A 80 -0.11 -0.98 8.90
CA GLU A 80 -1.20 -1.89 9.23
C GLU A 80 -1.20 -2.25 10.72
N ARG A 81 -2.39 -2.53 11.26
CA ARG A 81 -2.52 -2.94 12.66
C ARG A 81 -2.11 -4.40 12.83
N CYS A 82 -0.99 -4.61 13.51
CA CYS A 82 -0.56 -5.93 13.99
C CYS A 82 -0.98 -6.14 15.44
N LYS A 83 -1.31 -7.38 15.80
CA LYS A 83 -1.49 -7.77 17.21
C LYS A 83 -0.17 -8.17 17.85
N HIS A 84 0.70 -8.79 17.05
CA HIS A 84 2.03 -9.26 17.46
C HIS A 84 3.08 -8.81 16.44
N ASN A 85 4.32 -8.59 16.89
CA ASN A 85 5.43 -8.19 16.01
C ASN A 85 5.68 -9.21 14.89
N THR A 86 5.37 -10.48 15.14
CA THR A 86 5.50 -11.58 14.17
C THR A 86 4.50 -11.49 13.02
N GLU A 87 3.47 -10.64 13.11
CA GLU A 87 2.51 -10.37 12.04
C GLU A 87 2.94 -9.22 11.11
N CYS A 88 3.87 -8.36 11.54
CA CYS A 88 4.26 -7.13 10.84
C CYS A 88 5.53 -7.33 10.01
N TYR A 89 5.58 -6.71 8.83
CA TYR A 89 6.66 -6.85 7.87
C TYR A 89 7.95 -6.16 8.32
N SER A 90 7.90 -4.88 8.69
CA SER A 90 8.92 -4.31 9.54
C SER A 90 8.67 -4.84 10.95
N SER A 91 9.70 -5.30 11.65
CA SER A 91 9.57 -5.72 13.05
C SER A 91 9.19 -4.58 14.01
N TYR A 92 8.66 -3.46 13.49
CA TYR A 92 8.29 -2.24 14.19
C TYR A 92 6.78 -2.21 14.42
N PHE A 93 6.41 -2.13 15.68
CA PHE A 93 5.01 -2.13 16.13
C PHE A 93 4.58 -0.71 16.50
N PHE A 94 3.55 -0.19 15.85
CA PHE A 94 2.86 1.01 16.34
C PHE A 94 1.96 0.63 17.52
N LYS A 95 2.51 0.68 18.75
CA LYS A 95 1.72 0.60 19.98
C LYS A 95 0.85 1.85 20.05
N ASN A 96 -0.41 1.71 19.63
CA ASN A 96 -1.46 2.63 20.04
C ASN A 96 -1.57 2.50 21.57
N LYS A 97 -0.93 3.42 22.30
CA LYS A 97 -1.23 3.63 23.71
C LYS A 97 -2.69 4.10 23.76
N LYS A 98 -3.55 3.25 24.33
CA LYS A 98 -4.90 3.60 24.74
C LYS A 98 -4.86 4.77 25.72
#